data_AF-G4Z432-F1
#
_entry.id   AF-G4Z432-F1
#
_cell.length_a   1.000
_cell.length_b   1.000
_cell.length_c   1.000
_cell.angle_alpha   90.00
_cell.angle_beta   90.00
_cell.angle_gamma   90.00
#
_symmetry.space_group_name_H-M   'P 1'
#
loop_
_entity.id
_entity.type
_entity.pdbx_description
1 polymer ?
#
loop_
_entity_poly.entity_id
_entity_poly.type
_entity_poly.pdbx_seq_one_letter_code
_entity_poly.pdbx_strand_id
1 'polypeptide(L)'
;MMVLTATWKFPTPFGYILIIGPYVAFFSFFTVLVIGPRKVLSSLALREELKSEFFIISSQGVVAGCFAIFSAVFNRLSGIQQTAFIFVMPMIKFLTKQNIANAAERFHEYMALIVVFSVDLFNVYYVAICMQSSKSVGTTLIKSPIFEEIDEAEEKRVVEDSLQALFHAEYILLAEYIEFTIPLFYAPYLVAIFHLPVGAFYPPHTAATTASKLGETVTSILIYSAVEFVAFGALLVLLRRKFGLHPLYQLAFVLETHAPAIQGQLFLWTITILHLTLQHYGVDFNILTT
;
A
#
# COMPACT_ATOMS: atom_id res chain seq x y z
N MET A 1 15.88 -17.94 -8.90
CA MET A 1 16.66 -17.24 -7.86
C MET A 1 17.99 -17.93 -7.55
N MET A 2 18.04 -19.23 -7.24
CA MET A 2 19.31 -19.93 -6.96
C MET A 2 20.40 -19.78 -8.04
N VAL A 3 20.02 -19.76 -9.33
CA VAL A 3 20.97 -19.56 -10.44
C VAL A 3 21.48 -18.12 -10.50
N LEU A 4 20.60 -17.14 -10.30
CA LEU A 4 20.96 -15.71 -10.32
C LEU A 4 21.90 -15.37 -9.16
N THR A 5 21.65 -15.92 -7.97
CA THR A 5 22.51 -15.78 -6.79
C THR A 5 23.85 -16.52 -6.95
N ALA A 6 23.92 -17.56 -7.79
CA ALA A 6 25.17 -18.27 -8.08
C ALA A 6 26.06 -17.50 -9.08
N THR A 7 25.45 -16.65 -9.91
CA THR A 7 26.16 -15.87 -10.94
C THR A 7 26.49 -14.44 -10.51
N TRP A 8 25.78 -13.87 -9.53
CA TRP A 8 25.91 -12.47 -9.12
C TRP A 8 26.60 -12.33 -7.76
N LYS A 9 27.49 -11.33 -7.62
CA LYS A 9 28.21 -11.04 -6.37
C LYS A 9 27.24 -10.48 -5.34
N PHE A 10 27.11 -11.15 -4.21
CA PHE A 10 26.19 -10.79 -3.11
C PHE A 10 26.48 -9.38 -2.57
N PRO A 11 25.45 -8.56 -2.22
CA PRO A 11 23.99 -8.79 -2.30
C PRO A 11 23.37 -8.47 -3.68
N THR A 12 22.22 -9.08 -4.00
CA THR A 12 21.53 -8.86 -5.29
C THR A 12 20.71 -7.58 -5.24
N PRO A 13 21.02 -6.54 -6.04
CA PRO A 13 20.22 -5.32 -6.04
C PRO A 13 18.82 -5.61 -6.60
N PHE A 14 17.78 -5.11 -5.92
CA PHE A 14 16.38 -5.27 -6.34
C PHE A 14 15.89 -6.72 -6.47
N GLY A 15 16.35 -7.63 -5.62
CA GLY A 15 15.94 -9.03 -5.71
C GLY A 15 14.41 -9.21 -5.65
N TYR A 16 13.68 -8.30 -4.99
CA TYR A 16 12.21 -8.30 -4.97
C TYR A 16 11.61 -8.08 -6.37
N ILE A 17 12.10 -7.08 -7.11
CA ILE A 17 11.66 -6.79 -8.50
C ILE A 17 11.99 -7.99 -9.41
N LEU A 18 13.12 -8.64 -9.18
CA LEU A 18 13.50 -9.84 -9.93
C LEU A 18 12.66 -11.08 -9.57
N ILE A 19 12.06 -11.13 -8.37
CA ILE A 19 11.17 -12.22 -7.93
C ILE A 19 9.74 -12.02 -8.42
N ILE A 20 9.28 -10.77 -8.58
CA ILE A 20 7.87 -10.51 -8.88
C ILE A 20 7.42 -11.16 -10.18
N GLY A 21 8.23 -11.10 -11.25
CA GLY A 21 7.93 -11.73 -12.53
C GLY A 21 7.78 -13.25 -12.42
N PRO A 22 8.78 -13.98 -11.89
CA PRO A 22 8.68 -15.41 -11.63
C PRO A 22 7.53 -15.80 -10.69
N TYR A 23 7.27 -14.99 -9.65
CA TYR A 23 6.18 -15.22 -8.70
C TYR A 23 4.82 -15.12 -9.41
N VAL A 24 4.58 -14.05 -10.16
CA VAL A 24 3.34 -13.85 -10.93
C VAL A 24 3.17 -14.94 -11.99
N ALA A 25 4.25 -15.34 -12.68
CA ALA A 25 4.21 -16.43 -13.65
C ALA A 25 3.84 -17.77 -13.00
N PHE A 26 4.43 -18.06 -11.83
CA PHE A 26 4.13 -19.26 -11.05
C PHE A 26 2.66 -19.27 -10.60
N PHE A 27 2.17 -18.20 -9.98
CA PHE A 27 0.78 -18.11 -9.54
C PHE A 27 -0.19 -18.18 -10.72
N SER A 28 0.09 -17.48 -11.83
CA SER A 28 -0.74 -17.54 -13.03
C SER A 28 -0.82 -18.96 -13.60
N PHE A 29 0.31 -19.68 -13.63
CA PHE A 29 0.36 -21.07 -14.09
C PHE A 29 -0.48 -22.00 -13.20
N PHE A 30 -0.33 -21.91 -11.88
CA PHE A 30 -1.11 -22.71 -10.94
C PHE A 30 -2.60 -22.35 -10.96
N THR A 31 -2.96 -21.08 -11.08
CA THR A 31 -4.36 -20.64 -11.22
C THR A 31 -4.99 -21.23 -12.50
N VAL A 32 -4.27 -21.19 -13.63
CA VAL A 32 -4.75 -21.80 -14.88
C VAL A 32 -4.88 -23.32 -14.77
N LEU A 33 -3.97 -23.99 -14.04
CA LEU A 33 -4.06 -25.43 -13.78
C LEU A 33 -5.26 -25.80 -12.90
N VAL A 34 -5.48 -25.07 -11.81
CA VAL A 34 -6.56 -25.32 -10.84
C VAL A 34 -7.94 -25.07 -11.46
N ILE A 35 -8.10 -23.96 -12.19
CA ILE A 35 -9.36 -23.65 -12.89
C ILE A 35 -9.56 -24.59 -14.10
N GLY A 36 -8.45 -25.03 -14.69
CA GLY A 36 -8.40 -25.87 -15.87
C GLY A 36 -8.29 -25.03 -17.14
N PRO A 37 -7.27 -25.27 -18.01
CA PRO A 37 -6.99 -24.43 -19.17
C PRO A 37 -8.16 -24.40 -20.17
N ARG A 38 -8.97 -25.46 -20.23
CA ARG A 38 -10.16 -25.52 -21.10
C ARG A 38 -11.28 -24.58 -20.61
N LYS A 39 -11.50 -24.43 -19.30
CA LYS A 39 -12.52 -23.52 -18.76
C LYS A 39 -12.09 -22.06 -18.91
N VAL A 40 -10.80 -21.79 -18.70
CA VAL A 40 -10.19 -20.49 -19.00
C VAL A 40 -10.27 -20.19 -20.49
N LEU A 41 -10.02 -21.18 -21.37
CA LEU A 41 -10.15 -20.93 -22.80
C LEU A 41 -11.60 -20.72 -23.26
N SER A 42 -12.58 -21.36 -22.63
CA SER A 42 -13.98 -21.28 -23.08
C SER A 42 -14.74 -20.07 -22.54
N SER A 43 -14.39 -19.53 -21.38
CA SER A 43 -15.10 -18.39 -20.77
C SER A 43 -14.40 -17.06 -21.07
N LEU A 44 -15.05 -16.22 -21.87
CA LEU A 44 -14.55 -14.88 -22.19
C LEU A 44 -14.56 -13.96 -20.96
N ALA A 45 -15.57 -14.09 -20.09
CA ALA A 45 -15.67 -13.32 -18.86
C ALA A 45 -14.49 -13.60 -17.90
N LEU A 46 -14.19 -14.89 -17.68
CA LEU A 46 -13.10 -15.31 -16.78
C LEU A 46 -11.71 -14.88 -17.28
N ARG A 47 -11.48 -14.90 -18.61
CA ARG A 47 -10.21 -14.43 -19.17
C ARG A 47 -9.99 -12.96 -18.93
N GLU A 48 -11.04 -12.17 -19.11
CA GLU A 48 -10.95 -10.73 -18.90
C GLU A 48 -10.79 -10.38 -17.42
N GLU A 49 -11.43 -11.14 -16.52
CA GLU A 49 -11.25 -11.04 -15.07
C GLU A 49 -9.80 -11.34 -14.66
N LEU A 50 -9.24 -12.47 -15.10
CA LEU A 50 -7.85 -12.84 -14.85
C LEU A 50 -6.86 -11.83 -15.46
N LYS A 51 -7.19 -11.26 -16.62
CA LYS A 51 -6.37 -10.22 -17.27
C LYS A 51 -6.37 -8.93 -16.46
N SER A 52 -7.51 -8.53 -15.89
CA SER A 52 -7.61 -7.36 -15.02
C SER A 52 -6.79 -7.57 -13.73
N GLU A 53 -6.98 -8.69 -13.05
CA GLU A 53 -6.19 -9.06 -11.86
C GLU A 53 -4.68 -9.07 -12.13
N PHE A 54 -4.26 -9.66 -13.26
CA PHE A 54 -2.85 -9.64 -13.67
C PHE A 54 -2.34 -8.21 -13.90
N PHE A 55 -3.15 -7.35 -14.53
CA PHE A 55 -2.80 -5.94 -14.74
C PHE A 55 -2.66 -5.19 -13.41
N ILE A 56 -3.55 -5.42 -12.45
CA ILE A 56 -3.50 -4.82 -11.11
C ILE A 56 -2.20 -5.25 -10.40
N ILE A 57 -1.89 -6.54 -10.37
CA ILE A 57 -0.66 -7.07 -9.75
C ILE A 57 0.59 -6.51 -10.44
N SER A 58 0.60 -6.45 -11.77
CA SER A 58 1.71 -5.89 -12.53
C SER A 58 1.89 -4.39 -12.23
N SER A 59 0.79 -3.63 -12.14
CA SER A 59 0.80 -2.21 -11.79
C SER A 59 1.37 -1.99 -10.38
N GLN A 60 0.92 -2.78 -9.39
CA GLN A 60 1.48 -2.74 -8.04
C GLN A 60 2.98 -3.05 -8.02
N GLY A 61 3.43 -4.01 -8.84
CA GLY A 61 4.84 -4.33 -8.98
C GLY A 61 5.68 -3.16 -9.52
N VAL A 62 5.16 -2.45 -10.53
CA VAL A 62 5.78 -1.23 -11.06
C VAL A 62 5.85 -0.15 -9.99
N VAL A 63 4.76 0.06 -9.26
CA VAL A 63 4.68 1.04 -8.18
C VAL A 63 5.73 0.72 -7.11
N ALA A 64 5.82 -0.52 -6.64
CA ALA A 64 6.86 -0.93 -5.68
C ALA A 64 8.28 -0.64 -6.19
N GLY A 65 8.55 -0.86 -7.47
CA GLY A 65 9.81 -0.50 -8.10
C GLY A 65 10.07 1.02 -8.14
N CYS A 66 9.07 1.79 -8.57
CA CYS A 66 9.13 3.27 -8.57
C CYS A 66 9.40 3.82 -7.17
N PHE A 67 8.74 3.27 -6.15
CA PHE A 67 8.93 3.67 -4.76
C PHE A 67 10.31 3.29 -4.20
N ALA A 68 10.87 2.14 -4.57
CA ALA A 68 12.25 1.81 -4.23
C ALA A 68 13.24 2.82 -4.82
N ILE A 69 13.04 3.22 -6.07
CA ILE A 69 13.84 4.27 -6.73
C ILE A 69 13.61 5.63 -6.05
N PHE A 70 12.37 5.97 -5.72
CA PHE A 70 11.99 7.19 -5.02
C PHE A 70 12.73 7.29 -3.67
N SER A 71 12.75 6.21 -2.88
CA SER A 71 13.49 6.14 -1.62
C SER A 71 14.98 6.42 -1.82
N ALA A 72 15.58 5.81 -2.84
CA ALA A 72 16.99 5.99 -3.17
C ALA A 72 17.34 7.44 -3.51
N VAL A 73 16.48 8.09 -4.30
CA VAL A 73 16.63 9.48 -4.72
C VAL A 73 16.37 10.43 -3.54
N PHE A 74 15.33 10.19 -2.73
CA PHE A 74 14.99 10.97 -1.55
C PHE A 74 16.14 11.05 -0.53
N ASN A 75 16.83 9.92 -0.31
CA ASN A 75 17.99 9.86 0.59
C ASN A 75 19.23 10.59 0.07
N ARG A 76 19.28 10.95 -1.22
CA ARG A 76 20.38 11.73 -1.84
C ARG A 76 20.08 13.23 -1.94
N LEU A 77 18.83 13.64 -1.71
CA LEU A 77 18.38 15.03 -1.86
C LEU A 77 18.58 15.83 -0.57
N SER A 78 18.84 17.14 -0.70
CA SER A 78 18.92 18.07 0.43
C SER A 78 17.51 18.48 0.92
N GLY A 79 17.36 18.98 2.16
CA GLY A 79 16.05 19.18 2.81
C GLY A 79 15.00 19.97 2.01
N ILE A 80 15.39 21.03 1.30
CA ILE A 80 14.45 21.82 0.45
C ILE A 80 14.02 21.02 -0.79
N GLN A 81 14.93 20.26 -1.38
CA GLN A 81 14.63 19.39 -2.52
C GLN A 81 13.80 18.18 -2.08
N GLN A 82 13.99 17.67 -0.86
CA GLN A 82 13.14 16.64 -0.27
C GLN A 82 11.69 17.13 -0.14
N THR A 83 11.46 18.38 0.30
CA THR A 83 10.10 18.96 0.38
C THR A 83 9.42 19.03 -0.98
N ALA A 84 10.14 19.47 -2.04
CA ALA A 84 9.59 19.47 -3.39
C ALA A 84 9.32 18.05 -3.91
N PHE A 85 10.19 17.09 -3.57
CA PHE A 85 10.06 15.70 -4.01
C PHE A 85 8.90 14.97 -3.31
N ILE A 86 8.45 15.41 -2.13
CA ILE A 86 7.27 14.86 -1.44
C ILE A 86 6.00 15.01 -2.28
N PHE A 87 5.86 16.06 -3.09
CA PHE A 87 4.70 16.25 -3.97
C PHE A 87 4.60 15.22 -5.12
N VAL A 88 5.67 14.48 -5.40
CA VAL A 88 5.63 13.37 -6.37
C VAL A 88 4.84 12.18 -5.81
N MET A 89 4.79 12.02 -4.48
CA MET A 89 4.09 10.91 -3.84
C MET A 89 2.57 10.96 -4.05
N PRO A 90 1.87 12.11 -3.85
CA PRO A 90 0.48 12.28 -4.26
C PRO A 90 0.24 11.98 -5.75
N MET A 91 1.13 12.44 -6.64
CA MET A 91 1.00 12.19 -8.09
C MET A 91 1.08 10.70 -8.43
N ILE A 92 2.03 9.96 -7.84
CA ILE A 92 2.13 8.50 -8.02
C ILE A 92 0.88 7.80 -7.47
N LYS A 93 0.41 8.22 -6.28
CA LYS A 93 -0.81 7.70 -5.64
C LYS A 93 -2.02 7.88 -6.57
N PHE A 94 -2.21 9.10 -7.08
CA PHE A 94 -3.30 9.45 -8.00
C PHE A 94 -3.27 8.66 -9.31
N LEU A 95 -2.12 8.64 -10.01
CA LEU A 95 -1.98 7.91 -11.28
C LEU A 95 -2.22 6.41 -11.10
N THR A 96 -1.77 5.85 -9.97
CA THR A 96 -1.99 4.44 -9.66
C THR A 96 -3.45 4.16 -9.36
N LYS A 97 -4.11 5.01 -8.56
CA LYS A 97 -5.55 4.92 -8.28
C LYS A 97 -6.35 4.93 -9.57
N GLN A 98 -6.05 5.84 -10.50
CA GLN A 98 -6.76 5.92 -11.78
C GLN A 98 -6.55 4.66 -12.63
N ASN A 99 -5.32 4.18 -12.74
CA ASN A 99 -5.01 2.97 -13.53
C ASN A 99 -5.67 1.72 -12.95
N ILE A 100 -5.64 1.56 -11.62
CA ILE A 100 -6.25 0.42 -10.94
C ILE A 100 -7.78 0.53 -10.96
N ALA A 101 -8.35 1.72 -10.80
CA ALA A 101 -9.80 1.93 -10.91
C ALA A 101 -10.31 1.58 -12.32
N ASN A 102 -9.62 2.02 -13.37
CA ASN A 102 -9.97 1.66 -14.76
C ASN A 102 -9.86 0.15 -15.01
N ALA A 103 -8.89 -0.54 -14.39
CA ALA A 103 -8.80 -2.00 -14.49
C ALA A 103 -9.90 -2.70 -13.67
N ALA A 104 -10.21 -2.15 -12.51
CA ALA A 104 -11.17 -2.70 -11.55
C ALA A 104 -12.63 -2.34 -11.86
N GLU A 105 -12.89 -1.52 -12.90
CA GLU A 105 -14.23 -1.10 -13.34
C GLU A 105 -15.17 -2.30 -13.56
N ARG A 106 -14.63 -3.45 -14.00
CA ARG A 106 -15.41 -4.68 -14.19
C ARG A 106 -15.86 -5.37 -12.90
N PHE A 107 -15.26 -5.02 -11.77
CA PHE A 107 -15.62 -5.50 -10.44
C PHE A 107 -16.44 -4.43 -9.71
N HIS A 108 -17.59 -4.04 -10.26
CA HIS A 108 -18.40 -2.92 -9.75
C HIS A 108 -18.63 -2.95 -8.21
N GLU A 109 -18.76 -4.14 -7.60
CA GLU A 109 -18.94 -4.30 -6.15
C GLU A 109 -17.63 -4.26 -5.33
N TYR A 110 -16.47 -4.52 -5.94
CA TYR A 110 -15.17 -4.66 -5.27
C TYR A 110 -14.17 -3.57 -5.66
N MET A 111 -14.51 -2.70 -6.60
CA MET A 111 -13.61 -1.70 -7.16
C MET A 111 -12.99 -0.81 -6.07
N ALA A 112 -13.81 -0.32 -5.13
CA ALA A 112 -13.34 0.51 -4.02
C ALA A 112 -12.34 -0.25 -3.13
N LEU A 113 -12.66 -1.50 -2.78
CA LEU A 113 -11.80 -2.37 -2.00
C LEU A 113 -10.45 -2.61 -2.70
N ILE A 114 -10.50 -2.98 -4.00
CA ILE A 114 -9.30 -3.26 -4.80
C ILE A 114 -8.41 -2.03 -4.87
N VAL A 115 -8.96 -0.84 -5.16
CA VAL A 115 -8.17 0.38 -5.27
C VAL A 115 -7.54 0.76 -3.92
N VAL A 116 -8.31 0.75 -2.83
CA VAL A 116 -7.83 1.10 -1.48
C VAL A 116 -6.75 0.13 -1.01
N PHE A 117 -7.01 -1.17 -1.04
CA PHE A 117 -6.04 -2.18 -0.59
C PHE A 117 -4.85 -2.36 -1.53
N SER A 118 -4.93 -1.88 -2.77
CA SER A 118 -3.78 -1.90 -3.69
C SER A 118 -2.88 -0.70 -3.51
N VAL A 119 -3.46 0.51 -3.43
CA VAL A 119 -2.70 1.76 -3.50
C VAL A 119 -2.48 2.35 -2.12
N ASP A 120 -3.54 2.48 -1.33
CA ASP A 120 -3.49 3.16 -0.04
C ASP A 120 -2.78 2.28 0.98
N LEU A 121 -3.07 0.98 1.01
CA LEU A 121 -2.36 0.02 1.86
C LEU A 121 -0.85 0.00 1.55
N PHE A 122 -0.48 -0.07 0.28
CA PHE A 122 0.92 -0.05 -0.14
C PHE A 122 1.62 1.24 0.28
N ASN A 123 0.98 2.39 0.05
CA ASN A 123 1.50 3.69 0.42
C ASN A 123 1.69 3.80 1.94
N VAL A 124 0.72 3.37 2.75
CA VAL A 124 0.82 3.37 4.22
C VAL A 124 2.01 2.54 4.69
N TYR A 125 2.16 1.32 4.17
CA TYR A 125 3.29 0.46 4.52
C TYR A 125 4.62 1.05 4.06
N TYR A 126 4.69 1.59 2.85
CA TYR A 126 5.90 2.25 2.35
C TYR A 126 6.29 3.45 3.22
N VAL A 127 5.33 4.30 3.61
CA VAL A 127 5.57 5.43 4.51
C VAL A 127 6.09 4.93 5.86
N ALA A 128 5.51 3.85 6.37
CA ALA A 128 5.97 3.24 7.62
C ALA A 128 7.39 2.64 7.54
N ILE A 129 7.82 2.14 6.37
CA ILE A 129 9.14 1.53 6.17
C ILE A 129 10.21 2.57 5.80
N CYS A 130 9.92 3.44 4.83
CA CYS A 130 10.91 4.33 4.21
C CYS A 130 10.90 5.76 4.77
N MET A 131 9.74 6.33 5.13
CA MET A 131 9.69 7.73 5.61
C MET A 131 10.04 7.89 7.09
N GLN A 132 10.11 6.78 7.83
CA GLN A 132 10.55 6.75 9.23
C GLN A 132 11.99 7.21 9.44
N SER A 133 12.78 7.36 8.36
CA SER A 133 14.15 7.88 8.38
C SER A 133 14.26 9.42 8.27
N SER A 134 13.17 10.18 8.05
CA SER A 134 13.25 11.64 7.91
C SER A 134 12.63 12.40 9.09
N LYS A 135 13.47 13.15 9.80
CA LYS A 135 13.07 14.08 10.86
C LYS A 135 12.34 15.28 10.26
N SER A 136 11.02 15.27 10.27
CA SER A 136 10.19 16.47 10.50
C SER A 136 8.72 16.08 10.64
N VAL A 137 8.19 16.26 11.85
CA VAL A 137 6.77 16.08 12.20
C VAL A 137 5.85 17.00 11.35
N GLY A 138 6.40 18.01 10.66
CA GLY A 138 5.64 19.00 9.89
C GLY A 138 5.11 18.55 8.52
N THR A 139 5.61 17.45 7.92
CA THR A 139 5.15 17.01 6.58
C THR A 139 4.01 16.00 6.62
N THR A 140 3.66 15.49 7.81
CA THR A 140 2.53 14.57 8.02
C THR A 140 1.19 15.28 8.06
N LEU A 141 1.16 16.58 8.37
CA LEU A 141 -0.06 17.39 8.40
C LEU A 141 -0.61 17.76 7.01
N ILE A 142 0.21 17.61 5.96
CA ILE A 142 -0.23 17.81 4.56
C ILE A 142 -0.87 16.52 4.00
N LYS A 143 -0.76 15.41 4.73
CA LYS A 143 -1.32 14.10 4.37
C LYS A 143 -2.71 13.82 4.94
N SER A 144 -3.44 14.82 5.43
CA SER A 144 -4.86 14.58 5.65
C SER A 144 -5.53 14.47 4.27
N PRO A 145 -6.06 13.30 3.87
CA PRO A 145 -6.74 13.08 2.58
C PRO A 145 -7.94 14.02 2.38
N ILE A 146 -8.38 14.65 3.46
CA ILE A 146 -9.49 15.59 3.52
C ILE A 146 -9.33 16.74 2.52
N PHE A 147 -8.13 17.26 2.20
CA PHE A 147 -8.05 18.45 1.34
C PHE A 147 -7.84 18.13 -0.16
N GLU A 148 -7.32 16.96 -0.52
CA GLU A 148 -7.06 16.60 -1.93
C GLU A 148 -8.28 15.89 -2.56
N GLU A 149 -9.08 15.14 -1.79
CA GLU A 149 -10.34 14.54 -2.27
C GLU A 149 -11.55 15.51 -2.22
N ILE A 150 -11.43 16.67 -1.58
CA ILE A 150 -12.48 17.71 -1.61
C ILE A 150 -12.41 18.56 -2.89
N ASP A 151 -11.24 18.71 -3.53
CA ASP A 151 -11.10 19.51 -4.76
C ASP A 151 -11.71 18.83 -5.99
N GLU A 152 -11.64 17.49 -6.09
CA GLU A 152 -12.36 16.71 -7.13
C GLU A 152 -13.87 16.58 -6.85
N ALA A 153 -14.31 16.80 -5.60
CA ALA A 153 -15.73 16.78 -5.23
C ALA A 153 -16.48 18.08 -5.59
N GLU A 154 -15.77 19.15 -5.94
CA GLU A 154 -16.36 20.45 -6.31
C GLU A 154 -16.83 20.46 -7.78
N GLU A 155 -16.16 19.71 -8.69
CA GLU A 155 -16.48 19.75 -10.13
C GLU A 155 -17.42 18.63 -10.63
N LYS A 156 -18.32 18.12 -9.78
CA LYS A 156 -19.44 17.29 -10.26
C LYS A 156 -20.73 17.43 -9.44
N ARG A 157 -20.99 18.63 -8.92
CA ARG A 157 -22.31 18.97 -8.38
C ARG A 157 -23.28 19.42 -9.47
N VAL A 158 -23.79 18.47 -10.24
CA VAL A 158 -25.14 18.55 -10.83
C VAL A 158 -25.74 17.14 -10.80
N VAL A 159 -26.45 16.85 -9.71
CA VAL A 159 -27.49 15.81 -9.53
C VAL A 159 -27.45 14.64 -10.52
N GLU A 160 -26.58 13.66 -10.27
CA GLU A 160 -26.75 12.30 -10.78
C GLU A 160 -26.27 11.30 -9.71
N ASP A 161 -27.26 10.56 -9.21
CA ASP A 161 -27.29 9.46 -8.25
C ASP A 161 -26.67 9.61 -6.85
N SER A 162 -27.55 9.64 -5.83
CA SER A 162 -27.25 9.36 -4.42
C SER A 162 -26.41 8.09 -4.22
N LEU A 163 -26.51 7.14 -5.16
CA LEU A 163 -25.71 5.92 -5.20
C LEU A 163 -24.22 6.20 -5.47
N GLN A 164 -23.90 7.10 -6.41
CA GLN A 164 -22.52 7.49 -6.67
C GLN A 164 -21.91 8.18 -5.45
N ALA A 165 -22.66 9.08 -4.79
CA ALA A 165 -22.22 9.71 -3.55
C ALA A 165 -21.97 8.69 -2.42
N LEU A 166 -22.78 7.62 -2.36
CA LEU A 166 -22.62 6.53 -1.39
C LEU A 166 -21.37 5.68 -1.67
N PHE A 167 -21.10 5.36 -2.95
CA PHE A 167 -19.89 4.64 -3.34
C PHE A 167 -18.61 5.44 -3.03
N HIS A 168 -18.63 6.75 -3.24
CA HIS A 168 -17.49 7.61 -2.87
C HIS A 168 -17.32 7.67 -1.35
N ALA A 169 -18.42 7.77 -0.60
CA ALA A 169 -18.37 7.72 0.86
C ALA A 169 -17.82 6.38 1.37
N GLU A 170 -18.18 5.26 0.75
CA GLU A 170 -17.66 3.93 1.07
C GLU A 170 -16.15 3.86 0.85
N TYR A 171 -15.68 4.33 -0.31
CA TYR A 171 -14.28 4.37 -0.66
C TYR A 171 -13.45 5.20 0.33
N ILE A 172 -13.84 6.45 0.59
CA ILE A 172 -13.14 7.36 1.50
C ILE A 172 -13.09 6.76 2.91
N LEU A 173 -14.22 6.19 3.35
CA LEU A 173 -14.33 5.61 4.68
C LEU A 173 -13.48 4.34 4.84
N LEU A 174 -13.33 3.53 3.79
CA LEU A 174 -12.42 2.40 3.78
C LEU A 174 -10.95 2.84 3.76
N ALA A 175 -10.61 3.86 2.96
CA ALA A 175 -9.26 4.42 2.90
C ALA A 175 -8.80 4.97 4.25
N GLU A 176 -9.59 5.84 4.87
CA GLU A 176 -9.30 6.40 6.20
C GLU A 176 -9.24 5.31 7.29
N TYR A 177 -10.10 4.28 7.18
CA TYR A 177 -10.04 3.15 8.11
C TYR A 177 -8.70 2.41 8.06
N ILE A 178 -8.17 2.12 6.87
CA ILE A 178 -6.90 1.41 6.75
C ILE A 178 -5.70 2.31 7.12
N GLU A 179 -5.79 3.62 6.87
CA GLU A 179 -4.70 4.57 7.13
C GLU A 179 -4.38 4.69 8.63
N PHE A 180 -5.36 4.55 9.54
CA PHE A 180 -5.08 4.48 10.98
C PHE A 180 -4.88 3.05 11.52
N THR A 181 -5.59 2.06 10.96
CA THR A 181 -5.61 0.68 11.48
C THR A 181 -4.31 -0.05 11.18
N ILE A 182 -3.76 0.10 9.97
CA ILE A 182 -2.56 -0.61 9.54
C ILE A 182 -1.31 -0.22 10.35
N PRO A 183 -1.02 1.08 10.58
CA PRO A 183 0.12 1.44 11.41
C PRO A 183 -0.04 0.98 12.88
N LEU A 184 -1.28 0.87 13.37
CA LEU A 184 -1.58 0.33 14.70
C LEU A 184 -1.21 -1.16 14.81
N PHE A 185 -1.38 -1.95 13.75
CA PHE A 185 -0.91 -3.34 13.68
C PHE A 185 0.60 -3.44 13.40
N TYR A 186 1.14 -2.51 12.62
CA TYR A 186 2.56 -2.49 12.24
C TYR A 186 3.49 -2.17 13.43
N ALA A 187 3.10 -1.26 14.32
CA ALA A 187 3.91 -0.88 15.48
C ALA A 187 4.24 -2.07 16.43
N PRO A 188 3.27 -2.88 16.89
CA PRO A 188 3.53 -4.09 17.66
C PRO A 188 4.36 -5.12 16.88
N TYR A 189 4.12 -5.25 15.57
CA TYR A 189 4.90 -6.13 14.70
C TYR A 189 6.39 -5.76 14.70
N LEU A 190 6.71 -4.47 14.61
CA LEU A 190 8.10 -4.00 14.68
C LEU A 190 8.75 -4.32 16.04
N VAL A 191 8.02 -4.12 17.13
CA VAL A 191 8.50 -4.48 18.48
C VAL A 191 8.74 -5.99 18.59
N ALA A 192 7.83 -6.81 18.05
CA ALA A 192 7.97 -8.26 18.07
C ALA A 192 9.22 -8.74 17.30
N ILE A 193 9.46 -8.21 16.09
CA ILE A 193 10.66 -8.54 15.31
C ILE A 193 11.95 -8.12 16.02
N PHE A 194 11.94 -6.97 16.70
CA PHE A 194 13.12 -6.50 17.44
C PHE A 194 13.54 -7.47 18.56
N HIS A 195 12.59 -8.11 19.22
CA HIS A 195 12.86 -9.10 20.27
C HIS A 195 13.16 -10.51 19.73
N LEU A 196 12.93 -10.77 18.45
CA LEU A 196 13.18 -12.08 17.84
C LEU A 196 14.64 -12.23 17.37
N PRO A 197 15.22 -13.44 17.44
CA PRO A 197 16.60 -13.69 17.00
C PRO A 197 16.80 -13.50 15.49
N VAL A 198 15.72 -13.56 14.71
CA VAL A 198 15.69 -13.30 13.27
C VAL A 198 15.79 -11.80 12.96
N GLY A 199 15.62 -10.95 13.98
CA GLY A 199 15.66 -9.50 13.87
C GLY A 199 16.91 -9.01 13.14
N ALA A 200 18.09 -9.59 13.40
CA ALA A 200 19.37 -9.17 12.82
C ALA A 200 19.42 -9.09 11.27
N PHE A 201 18.51 -9.76 10.55
CA PHE A 201 18.45 -9.75 9.09
C PHE A 201 17.58 -8.62 8.49
N TYR A 202 17.00 -7.75 9.33
CA TYR A 202 16.13 -6.63 8.96
C TYR A 202 16.79 -5.27 9.27
N PRO A 203 17.82 -4.85 8.50
CA PRO A 203 18.68 -3.72 8.82
C PRO A 203 17.99 -2.35 8.93
N PRO A 204 16.84 -2.04 8.30
CA PRO A 204 16.12 -0.80 8.58
C PRO A 204 15.63 -0.72 10.05
N HIS A 205 15.44 -1.87 10.72
CA HIS A 205 14.74 -1.96 11.99
C HIS A 205 15.58 -2.51 13.15
N THR A 206 16.71 -3.17 12.91
CA THR A 206 17.40 -3.92 13.98
C THR A 206 18.94 -3.91 13.91
N ALA A 207 19.57 -4.00 12.73
CA ALA A 207 21.03 -4.19 12.63
C ALA A 207 21.85 -2.93 12.98
N ALA A 208 21.25 -1.74 12.86
CA ALA A 208 21.87 -0.45 13.21
C ALA A 208 21.03 0.39 14.20
N THR A 209 19.96 -0.20 14.75
CA THR A 209 18.92 0.52 15.50
C THR A 209 19.04 0.26 17.00
N THR A 210 19.49 1.27 17.74
CA THR A 210 19.47 1.29 19.21
C THR A 210 18.01 1.28 19.71
N ALA A 211 17.75 0.68 20.87
CA ALA A 211 16.41 0.64 21.49
C ALA A 211 15.72 2.03 21.57
N SER A 212 16.51 3.10 21.68
CA SER A 212 16.03 4.50 21.62
C SER A 212 15.40 4.87 20.27
N LYS A 213 16.04 4.51 19.15
CA LYS A 213 15.53 4.80 17.80
C LYS A 213 14.27 4.00 17.48
N LEU A 214 14.15 2.77 18.00
CA LEU A 214 12.92 1.99 17.89
C LEU A 214 11.78 2.69 18.66
N GLY A 215 12.04 3.17 19.87
CA GLY A 215 11.06 3.92 20.65
C GLY A 215 10.57 5.19 19.94
N GLU A 216 11.47 5.99 19.36
CA GLU A 216 11.14 7.19 18.58
C GLU A 216 10.28 6.85 17.36
N THR A 217 10.63 5.78 16.67
CA THR A 217 9.93 5.22 15.50
C THR A 217 8.50 4.79 15.86
N VAL A 218 8.35 3.93 16.88
CA VAL A 218 7.05 3.45 17.33
C VAL A 218 6.18 4.61 17.81
N THR A 219 6.76 5.56 18.55
CA THR A 219 6.04 6.75 19.02
C THR A 219 5.54 7.58 17.84
N SER A 220 6.36 7.76 16.80
CA SER A 220 5.98 8.50 15.60
C SER A 220 4.86 7.80 14.83
N ILE A 221 4.87 6.46 14.73
CA ILE A 221 3.76 5.66 14.17
C ILE A 221 2.48 5.86 14.99
N LEU A 222 2.56 5.79 16.31
CA LEU A 222 1.40 5.93 17.19
C LEU A 222 0.81 7.35 17.14
N ILE A 223 1.64 8.39 17.05
CA ILE A 223 1.18 9.77 16.85
C ILE A 223 0.46 9.88 15.51
N TYR A 224 1.03 9.32 14.43
CA TYR A 224 0.38 9.30 13.13
C TYR A 224 -0.98 8.59 13.17
N SER A 225 -1.05 7.37 13.72
CA SER A 225 -2.31 6.64 13.92
C SER A 225 -3.33 7.43 14.74
N ALA A 226 -2.90 8.21 15.74
CA ALA A 226 -3.81 9.02 16.53
C ALA A 226 -4.40 10.19 15.72
N VAL A 227 -3.60 10.83 14.86
CA VAL A 227 -4.07 11.88 13.95
C VAL A 227 -5.09 11.32 12.97
N GLU A 228 -4.78 10.20 12.33
CA GLU A 228 -5.69 9.55 11.38
C GLU A 228 -6.96 9.02 12.07
N PHE A 229 -6.88 8.55 13.31
CA PHE A 229 -8.06 8.16 14.09
C PHE A 229 -9.00 9.35 14.34
N VAL A 230 -8.46 10.53 14.59
CA VAL A 230 -9.25 11.77 14.74
C VAL A 230 -9.86 12.18 13.39
N ALA A 231 -9.12 12.07 12.29
CA ALA A 231 -9.61 12.34 10.94
C ALA A 231 -10.76 11.40 10.56
N PHE A 232 -10.60 10.09 10.79
CA PHE A 232 -11.65 9.09 10.62
C PHE A 232 -12.88 9.41 11.48
N GLY A 233 -12.68 9.79 12.75
CA GLY A 233 -13.77 10.22 13.63
C GLY A 233 -14.54 11.43 13.09
N ALA A 234 -13.83 12.43 12.56
CA ALA A 234 -14.43 13.60 11.92
C ALA A 234 -15.22 13.20 10.66
N LEU A 235 -14.68 12.31 9.83
CA LEU A 235 -15.36 11.77 8.65
C LEU A 235 -16.67 11.06 9.04
N LEU A 236 -16.66 10.21 10.07
CA LEU A 236 -17.87 9.55 10.57
C LEU A 236 -18.95 10.55 10.97
N VAL A 237 -18.56 11.64 11.65
CA VAL A 237 -19.49 12.71 12.04
C VAL A 237 -20.03 13.44 10.81
N LEU A 238 -19.19 13.77 9.83
CA LEU A 238 -19.59 14.43 8.59
C LEU A 238 -20.56 13.58 7.77
N LEU A 239 -20.24 12.30 7.58
CA LEU A 239 -21.09 11.36 6.84
C LEU A 239 -22.42 11.13 7.55
N ARG A 240 -22.42 11.00 8.88
CA ARG A 240 -23.67 10.90 9.66
C ARG A 240 -24.54 12.14 9.53
N ARG A 241 -23.95 13.34 9.52
CA ARG A 241 -24.69 14.61 9.36
C ARG A 241 -25.21 14.81 7.94
N LYS A 242 -24.47 14.36 6.92
CA LYS A 242 -24.81 14.56 5.50
C LYS A 242 -25.81 13.52 4.98
N PHE A 243 -25.66 12.25 5.36
CA PHE A 243 -26.43 11.13 4.81
C PHE A 243 -27.45 10.53 5.79
N GLY A 244 -27.38 10.86 7.10
CA GLY A 244 -28.30 10.35 8.12
C GLY A 244 -28.16 8.84 8.45
N LEU A 245 -27.29 8.13 7.74
CA LEU A 245 -26.96 6.72 7.93
C LEU A 245 -25.87 6.55 9.00
N HIS A 246 -25.74 5.34 9.55
CA HIS A 246 -24.68 4.98 10.49
C HIS A 246 -23.44 4.47 9.71
N PRO A 247 -22.41 5.29 9.44
CA PRO A 247 -21.36 4.95 8.47
C PRO A 247 -20.51 3.76 8.94
N LEU A 248 -20.38 3.58 10.26
CA LEU A 248 -19.73 2.40 10.85
C LEU A 248 -20.42 1.08 10.50
N TYR A 249 -21.75 1.09 10.31
CA TYR A 249 -22.47 -0.12 9.92
C TYR A 249 -22.18 -0.48 8.46
N GLN A 250 -22.12 0.52 7.58
CA GLN A 250 -21.71 0.33 6.19
C GLN A 250 -20.27 -0.17 6.11
N LEU A 251 -19.34 0.39 6.90
CA LEU A 251 -17.97 -0.11 6.99
C LEU A 251 -17.93 -1.58 7.40
N ALA A 252 -18.61 -1.92 8.51
CA ALA A 252 -18.63 -3.27 9.04
C ALA A 252 -19.19 -4.25 8.01
N PHE A 253 -20.26 -3.87 7.31
CA PHE A 253 -20.85 -4.65 6.24
C PHE A 253 -19.86 -4.93 5.10
N VAL A 254 -19.13 -3.91 4.62
CA VAL A 254 -18.13 -4.07 3.55
C VAL A 254 -16.97 -4.96 3.99
N LEU A 255 -16.45 -4.74 5.20
CA LEU A 255 -15.37 -5.53 5.78
C LEU A 255 -15.77 -7.00 5.98
N GLU A 256 -17.01 -7.26 6.43
CA GLU A 256 -17.53 -8.60 6.64
C GLU A 256 -17.80 -9.32 5.30
N THR A 257 -18.45 -8.63 4.35
CA THR A 257 -18.80 -9.18 3.05
C THR A 257 -17.56 -9.57 2.24
N HIS A 258 -16.48 -8.80 2.37
CA HIS A 258 -15.25 -9.00 1.61
C HIS A 258 -14.06 -9.47 2.46
N ALA A 259 -14.32 -10.03 3.64
CA ALA A 259 -13.28 -10.51 4.56
C ALA A 259 -12.25 -11.47 3.91
N PRO A 260 -12.64 -12.43 3.05
CA PRO A 260 -11.66 -13.32 2.40
C PRO A 260 -10.72 -12.58 1.45
N ALA A 261 -11.22 -11.58 0.71
CA ALA A 261 -10.41 -10.77 -0.21
C ALA A 261 -9.44 -9.88 0.56
N ILE A 262 -9.93 -9.23 1.62
CA ILE A 262 -9.12 -8.40 2.53
C ILE A 262 -8.00 -9.24 3.15
N GLN A 263 -8.33 -10.42 3.68
CA GLN A 263 -7.35 -11.30 4.30
C GLN A 263 -6.28 -11.77 3.29
N GLY A 264 -6.70 -12.10 2.06
CA GLY A 264 -5.78 -12.46 0.98
C GLY A 264 -4.81 -11.33 0.64
N GLN A 265 -5.30 -10.09 0.53
CA GLN A 265 -4.47 -8.92 0.27
C GLN A 265 -3.53 -8.61 1.44
N LEU A 266 -4.02 -8.63 2.69
CA LEU A 266 -3.18 -8.43 3.87
C LEU A 266 -2.08 -9.48 3.98
N PHE A 267 -2.38 -10.74 3.66
CA PHE A 267 -1.39 -11.82 3.65
C PHE A 267 -0.32 -11.60 2.58
N LEU A 268 -0.73 -11.32 1.33
CA LEU A 268 0.18 -11.02 0.22
C LEU A 268 1.07 -9.82 0.54
N TRP A 269 0.50 -8.73 1.04
CA TRP A 269 1.25 -7.54 1.40
C TRP A 269 2.22 -7.79 2.55
N THR A 270 1.82 -8.52 3.58
CA THR A 270 2.70 -8.89 4.69
C THR A 270 3.93 -9.66 4.19
N ILE A 271 3.74 -10.62 3.28
CA ILE A 271 4.85 -11.36 2.66
C ILE A 271 5.75 -10.40 1.89
N THR A 272 5.18 -9.55 1.04
CA THR A 272 5.90 -8.56 0.24
C THR A 272 6.74 -7.61 1.09
N ILE A 273 6.16 -7.07 2.17
CA ILE A 273 6.82 -6.14 3.09
C ILE A 273 7.98 -6.80 3.82
N LEU A 274 7.77 -8.03 4.30
CA LEU A 274 8.83 -8.80 4.93
C LEU A 274 9.99 -9.04 3.95
N HIS A 275 9.69 -9.30 2.68
CA HIS A 275 10.70 -9.47 1.63
C HIS A 275 11.44 -8.17 1.31
N LEU A 276 10.74 -7.03 1.27
CA LEU A 276 11.33 -5.72 0.99
C LEU A 276 12.26 -5.22 2.09
N THR A 277 11.98 -5.57 3.35
CA THR A 277 12.76 -5.10 4.53
C THR A 277 14.00 -5.93 4.84
N LEU A 278 14.21 -7.06 4.14
CA LEU A 278 15.36 -7.95 4.29
C LEU A 278 16.64 -7.37 3.69
N GLN A 279 17.75 -7.44 4.45
CA GLN A 279 19.08 -7.00 4.00
C GLN A 279 19.52 -7.60 2.67
N HIS A 280 19.17 -8.87 2.47
CA HIS A 280 19.63 -9.69 1.36
C HIS A 280 18.98 -9.29 0.03
N TYR A 281 17.88 -8.54 0.06
CA TYR A 281 17.17 -8.07 -1.12
C TYR A 281 17.68 -6.73 -1.66
N GLY A 282 18.72 -6.17 -1.02
CA GLY A 282 19.50 -5.08 -1.57
C GLY A 282 18.67 -3.83 -1.84
N VAL A 283 18.19 -3.18 -0.78
CA VAL A 283 17.64 -1.82 -0.85
C VAL A 283 18.77 -0.77 -0.83
N ASP A 284 19.99 -1.18 -0.48
CA ASP A 284 21.17 -0.32 -0.43
C ASP A 284 21.79 -0.13 -1.81
N PHE A 285 21.58 1.05 -2.39
CA PHE A 285 22.18 1.51 -3.64
C PHE A 285 23.68 1.86 -3.55
N ASN A 286 24.35 1.52 -2.44
CA ASN A 286 25.78 1.79 -2.25
C ASN A 286 26.71 0.93 -3.12
N ILE A 287 26.14 -0.01 -3.88
CA ILE A 287 26.89 -0.90 -4.79
C ILE A 287 27.32 -0.16 -6.08
N LEU A 288 26.78 1.04 -6.35
CA LEU A 288 27.16 1.86 -7.51
C LEU A 288 28.30 2.87 -7.23
N THR A 289 28.94 2.81 -6.07
CA THR A 289 29.99 3.77 -5.66
C THR A 289 31.34 3.12 -5.35
N THR A 290 31.63 1.93 -5.90
CA THR A 290 32.99 1.37 -5.91
C THR A 290 33.47 1.17 -7.33
#